data_AF-A0A3D2F9P6-F1
#
_entry.id   AF-A0A3D2F9P6-F1
#
_cell.length_a   1.000
_cell.length_b   1.000
_cell.length_c   1.000
_cell.angle_alpha   90.00
_cell.angle_beta   90.00
_cell.angle_gamma   90.00
#
_symmetry.space_group_name_H-M   'P 1'
#
loop_
_entity.id
_entity.type
_entity.pdbx_description
1 polymer ?
#
loop_
_entity_poly.entity_id
_entity_poly.type
_entity_poly.pdbx_seq_one_letter_code
_entity_poly.pdbx_strand_id
1 'polypeptide(L)'
;MTTAAQAMVAATGRLREAGVDDPARDARVLLAHAAKIDASRITLIAPDDISYEISERYENMIRLREARVPVSHLIGEREFYGRRFKVSRDVLDPRPDTETLIEAALAEPF
;
A
#
# COMPACT_ATOMS: atom_id res chain seq x y z
N MET A 1 2.35 -7.07 23.69
CA MET A 1 3.15 -6.33 22.69
C MET A 1 3.13 -7.17 21.42
N THR A 2 2.96 -6.54 20.27
CA THR A 2 2.82 -7.23 18.98
C THR A 2 3.96 -6.75 18.11
N THR A 3 4.69 -7.68 17.50
CA THR A 3 5.78 -7.31 16.60
C THR A 3 5.25 -6.93 15.23
N ALA A 4 6.03 -6.15 14.47
CA ALA A 4 5.71 -5.82 13.09
C ALA A 4 5.49 -7.08 12.23
N ALA A 5 6.29 -8.13 12.45
CA ALA A 5 6.12 -9.42 11.77
C ALA A 5 4.78 -10.09 12.09
N GLN A 6 4.40 -10.14 13.37
CA GLN A 6 3.13 -10.73 13.80
C GLN A 6 1.94 -9.97 13.20
N ALA A 7 2.00 -8.63 13.20
CA ALA A 7 0.97 -7.78 12.60
C ALA A 7 0.83 -8.05 11.09
N MET A 8 1.94 -8.14 10.35
CA MET A 8 1.91 -8.45 8.91
C MET A 8 1.36 -9.83 8.61
N VAL A 9 1.71 -10.85 9.40
CA VAL A 9 1.20 -12.22 9.22
C VAL A 9 -0.31 -12.27 9.43
N ALA A 10 -0.81 -11.65 10.50
CA ALA A 10 -2.24 -11.58 10.79
C ALA A 10 -3.02 -10.84 9.68
N ALA A 11 -2.52 -9.68 9.25
CA ALA A 11 -3.11 -8.90 8.17
C ALA A 11 -3.11 -9.66 6.84
N THR A 12 -2.01 -10.36 6.51
CA THR A 12 -1.92 -11.17 5.27
C THR A 12 -2.99 -12.25 5.23
N GLY A 13 -3.27 -12.91 6.36
CA GLY A 13 -4.34 -13.91 6.47
C GLY A 13 -5.71 -13.32 6.18
N ARG A 14 -6.04 -12.22 6.86
CA ARG A 14 -7.30 -11.48 6.68
C ARG A 14 -7.52 -10.98 5.26
N LEU A 15 -6.50 -10.37 4.66
CA LEU A 15 -6.58 -9.85 3.29
C LEU A 15 -6.73 -10.99 2.27
N ARG A 16 -6.11 -12.15 2.52
CA ARG A 16 -6.31 -13.35 1.70
C ARG A 16 -7.74 -13.85 1.77
N GLU A 17 -8.34 -13.89 2.97
CA GLU A 17 -9.74 -14.27 3.15
C GLU A 17 -10.71 -13.29 2.46
N ALA A 18 -10.38 -12.00 2.43
CA ALA A 18 -11.11 -10.98 1.67
C ALA A 18 -10.90 -11.06 0.14
N GLY A 19 -10.04 -11.97 -0.34
CA GLY A 19 -9.74 -12.21 -1.75
C GLY A 19 -8.88 -11.13 -2.41
N VAL A 20 -8.11 -10.37 -1.64
CA VAL A 20 -7.16 -9.37 -2.17
C VAL A 20 -6.06 -10.08 -2.99
N ASP A 21 -5.66 -9.49 -4.13
CA ASP A 21 -4.77 -10.14 -5.10
C ASP A 21 -3.34 -10.34 -4.57
N ASP A 22 -2.76 -9.35 -3.88
CA ASP A 22 -1.43 -9.45 -3.25
C ASP A 22 -1.47 -9.07 -1.75
N PRO A 23 -2.01 -9.96 -0.89
CA PRO A 23 -2.21 -9.70 0.54
C PRO A 23 -0.91 -9.37 1.28
N ALA A 24 0.19 -10.03 0.92
CA ALA A 24 1.46 -9.91 1.63
C ALA A 24 2.15 -8.58 1.31
N ARG A 25 2.12 -8.15 0.04
CA ARG A 25 2.62 -6.84 -0.36
C ARG A 25 1.79 -5.73 0.25
N ASP A 26 0.47 -5.82 0.21
CA ASP A 26 -0.43 -4.82 0.79
C ASP A 26 -0.20 -4.68 2.30
N ALA A 27 -0.15 -5.80 3.04
CA ALA A 27 0.15 -5.80 4.46
C ALA A 27 1.48 -5.11 4.79
N ARG A 28 2.51 -5.32 3.97
CA ARG A 28 3.84 -4.73 4.13
C ARG A 28 3.85 -3.22 3.87
N VAL A 29 3.26 -2.78 2.76
CA VAL A 29 3.20 -1.36 2.37
C VAL A 29 2.39 -0.56 3.39
N LEU A 30 1.24 -1.09 3.81
CA LEU A 30 0.37 -0.41 4.77
C LEU A 30 1.03 -0.30 6.16
N LEU A 31 1.79 -1.32 6.60
CA LEU A 31 2.50 -1.23 7.88
C LEU A 31 3.63 -0.20 7.83
N ALA A 32 4.41 -0.18 6.74
CA ALA A 32 5.46 0.81 6.54
C ALA A 32 4.88 2.24 6.54
N HIS A 33 3.75 2.45 5.87
CA HIS A 33 3.04 3.73 5.88
C HIS A 33 2.53 4.10 7.29
N ALA A 34 1.91 3.16 8.00
CA ALA A 34 1.42 3.38 9.38
C ALA A 34 2.55 3.74 10.36
N ALA A 35 3.74 3.15 10.16
CA ALA A 35 4.96 3.42 10.91
C ALA A 35 5.73 4.67 10.42
N LYS A 36 5.29 5.29 9.31
CA LYS A 36 5.96 6.43 8.65
C LYS A 36 7.41 6.16 8.28
N ILE A 37 7.68 4.95 7.77
CA ILE A 37 8.99 4.54 7.27
C ILE A 37 8.89 4.09 5.82
N ASP A 38 10.03 4.04 5.15
CA ASP A 38 10.09 3.47 3.81
C ASP A 38 9.79 1.96 3.82
N ALA A 39 9.07 1.49 2.81
CA ALA A 39 8.70 0.07 2.69
C ALA A 39 9.93 -0.85 2.60
N SER A 40 11.08 -0.39 2.09
CA SER A 40 12.33 -1.15 2.09
C SER A 40 12.86 -1.44 3.49
N ARG A 41 12.54 -0.58 4.47
CA ARG A 41 13.01 -0.71 5.86
C ARG A 41 12.14 -1.59 6.74
N ILE A 42 10.98 -2.00 6.26
CA ILE A 42 10.03 -2.79 7.05
C ILE A 42 10.60 -4.13 7.53
N THR A 43 11.50 -4.73 6.73
CA THR A 43 12.18 -5.98 7.07
C THR A 43 13.11 -5.81 8.27
N LEU A 44 13.68 -4.62 8.45
CA LEU A 44 14.60 -4.33 9.55
C LEU A 44 13.87 -4.23 10.88
N ILE A 45 12.65 -3.69 10.88
CA ILE A 45 11.83 -3.54 12.09
C ILE A 45 10.89 -4.71 12.34
N ALA A 46 10.91 -5.74 11.48
CA ALA A 46 10.07 -6.93 11.60
C ALA A 46 10.09 -7.60 13.00
N PRO A 47 11.26 -7.75 13.66
CA PRO A 47 11.30 -8.34 15.01
C PRO A 47 10.88 -7.36 16.12
N ASP A 48 10.78 -6.06 15.83
CA ASP A 48 10.51 -5.03 16.83
C ASP A 48 9.01 -4.93 17.15
N ASP A 49 8.72 -4.54 18.39
CA ASP A 49 7.37 -4.21 18.81
C ASP A 49 6.89 -2.91 18.17
N ILE A 50 5.64 -2.90 17.70
CA ILE A 50 4.99 -1.68 17.23
C ILE A 50 4.24 -0.98 18.37
N SER A 51 4.25 0.36 18.36
CA SER A 51 3.48 1.16 19.32
C SER A 51 1.97 0.98 19.10
N TYR A 52 1.18 1.30 20.13
CA TYR A 52 -0.28 1.25 20.05
C TYR A 52 -0.82 2.11 18.91
N GLU A 53 -0.27 3.32 18.71
CA GLU A 53 -0.70 4.24 17.67
C GLU A 53 -0.39 3.72 16.25
N ILE A 54 0.73 3.00 16.07
CA ILE A 54 1.04 2.35 14.79
C ILE A 54 0.07 1.21 14.55
N SER A 55 -0.20 0.39 15.57
CA SER A 55 -1.14 -0.72 15.51
C SER A 55 -2.55 -0.27 15.15
N GLU A 56 -3.06 0.81 15.77
CA GLU A 56 -4.38 1.35 15.50
C GLU A 56 -4.51 1.90 14.07
N ARG A 57 -3.52 2.67 13.61
CA ARG A 57 -3.49 3.16 12.22
C ARG A 57 -3.46 2.01 11.23
N TYR A 58 -2.60 1.03 11.47
CA TYR A 58 -2.44 -0.13 10.60
C TYR A 58 -3.74 -0.94 10.52
N GLU A 59 -4.36 -1.23 11.66
CA GLU A 59 -5.62 -1.96 11.73
C GLU A 59 -6.73 -1.23 10.95
N ASN A 60 -6.82 0.10 11.06
CA ASN A 60 -7.78 0.86 10.27
C ASN A 60 -7.54 0.73 8.76
N MET A 61 -6.27 0.76 8.32
CA MET A 61 -5.92 0.55 6.92
C MET A 61 -6.26 -0.85 6.42
N ILE A 62 -6.04 -1.89 7.25
CA ILE A 62 -6.41 -3.27 6.91
C ILE A 62 -7.91 -3.40 6.74
N ARG A 63 -8.74 -2.84 7.64
CA ARG A 63 -10.20 -2.87 7.49
C ARG A 63 -10.68 -2.23 6.20
N LEU A 64 -10.11 -1.09 5.82
CA LEU A 64 -10.45 -0.43 4.56
C LEU A 64 -9.98 -1.25 3.36
N ARG A 65 -8.83 -1.91 3.47
CA ARG A 65 -8.31 -2.77 2.41
C ARG A 65 -9.15 -4.04 2.23
N GLU A 66 -9.65 -4.63 3.30
CA GLU A 66 -10.64 -5.73 3.27
C GLU A 66 -11.90 -5.31 2.50
N ALA A 67 -12.34 -4.06 2.67
CA ALA A 67 -13.43 -3.45 1.90
C ALA A 67 -13.02 -3.03 0.47
N ARG A 68 -11.88 -3.52 -0.04
CA ARG A 68 -11.35 -3.31 -1.39
C ARG A 68 -10.96 -1.87 -1.72
N VAL A 69 -10.77 -0.99 -0.73
CA VAL A 69 -10.20 0.34 -0.98
C VAL A 69 -8.78 0.19 -1.55
N PRO A 70 -8.42 0.86 -2.67
CA PRO A 70 -7.07 0.76 -3.25
C PRO A 70 -5.98 1.22 -2.28
N VAL A 71 -4.83 0.54 -2.28
CA VAL A 71 -3.68 0.90 -1.42
C VAL A 71 -3.24 2.35 -1.66
N SER A 72 -3.23 2.81 -2.92
CA SER A 72 -2.90 4.19 -3.29
C SER A 72 -3.78 5.23 -2.60
N HIS A 73 -5.06 4.92 -2.40
CA HIS A 73 -6.00 5.80 -1.69
C HIS A 73 -5.78 5.77 -0.18
N LEU A 74 -5.31 4.65 0.37
CA LEU A 74 -4.96 4.52 1.78
C LEU A 74 -3.67 5.29 2.11
N ILE A 75 -2.67 5.22 1.23
CA ILE A 75 -1.38 5.91 1.41
C ILE A 75 -1.39 7.35 0.87
N GLY A 76 -2.38 7.71 0.04
CA GLY A 76 -2.55 9.03 -0.57
C GLY A 76 -1.60 9.31 -1.75
N GLU A 77 -0.91 8.30 -2.25
CA GLU A 77 0.07 8.42 -3.34
C GLU A 77 0.14 7.18 -4.23
N ARG A 78 0.64 7.37 -5.46
CA ARG A 78 0.82 6.32 -6.47
C ARG A 78 2.05 6.63 -7.31
N GLU A 79 2.86 5.62 -7.56
CA GLU A 79 3.90 5.70 -8.60
C GLU A 79 3.29 5.36 -9.97
N PHE A 80 3.54 6.23 -10.95
CA PHE A 80 3.07 6.11 -12.33
C PHE A 80 4.11 6.72 -13.26
N TYR A 81 4.56 5.96 -14.26
CA TYR A 81 5.61 6.35 -15.21
C TYR A 81 6.87 6.96 -14.55
N GLY A 82 7.37 6.29 -13.50
CA GLY A 82 8.56 6.68 -12.74
C GLY A 82 8.40 7.93 -11.86
N ARG A 83 7.17 8.41 -11.66
CA ARG A 83 6.88 9.61 -10.87
C ARG A 83 5.84 9.32 -9.80
N ARG A 84 5.94 10.00 -8.66
CA ARG A 84 4.95 9.92 -7.58
C ARG A 84 3.89 11.00 -7.73
N PHE A 85 2.63 10.58 -7.71
CA PHE A 85 1.46 11.44 -7.77
C PHE A 85 0.68 11.32 -6.46
N LYS A 86 0.11 12.44 -6.00
CA LYS A 86 -0.88 12.42 -4.92
C LYS A 86 -2.19 11.89 -5.46
N VAL A 87 -2.83 11.00 -4.71
CA VAL A 87 -4.11 10.38 -5.07
C VAL A 87 -5.09 10.63 -3.93
N SER A 88 -6.32 10.98 -4.27
CA SER A 88 -7.43 11.09 -3.33
C SER A 88 -8.56 10.16 -3.77
N ARG A 89 -9.59 10.07 -2.95
CA ARG A 89 -10.83 9.35 -3.31
C ARG A 89 -11.56 9.94 -4.53
N ASP A 90 -11.24 11.18 -4.92
CA ASP A 90 -11.94 11.92 -5.97
C ASP A 90 -11.30 11.72 -7.36
N VAL A 91 -10.21 10.96 -7.43
CA VAL A 91 -9.49 10.67 -8.68
C VAL A 91 -9.48 9.18 -8.96
N LEU A 92 -9.36 8.86 -10.25
CA LEU A 92 -9.19 7.48 -10.71
C LEU A 92 -7.76 7.03 -10.41
N ASP A 93 -7.61 5.83 -9.83
CA ASP A 93 -6.30 5.26 -9.54
C ASP A 93 -5.51 5.00 -10.85
N PRO A 94 -4.32 5.59 -11.05
CA PRO A 94 -3.53 5.37 -12.26
C PRO A 94 -3.23 3.89 -12.50
N ARG A 95 -3.68 3.36 -13.64
CA ARG A 95 -3.53 1.94 -13.99
C ARG A 95 -2.27 1.70 -14.82
N PRO A 96 -1.51 0.61 -14.60
CA PRO A 96 -0.33 0.30 -15.41
C PRO A 96 -0.60 0.34 -16.91
N ASP A 97 -1.74 -0.20 -17.36
CA ASP A 97 -2.14 -0.22 -18.77
C ASP A 97 -2.27 1.18 -19.40
N THR A 98 -2.47 2.23 -18.59
CA THR A 98 -2.53 3.61 -19.10
C THR A 98 -1.15 4.19 -19.42
N GLU A 99 -0.06 3.55 -19.01
CA GLU A 99 1.29 3.96 -19.41
C GLU A 99 1.53 3.74 -20.91
N THR A 100 0.88 2.75 -21.52
CA THR A 100 0.95 2.52 -22.98
C THR A 100 0.43 3.73 -23.78
N LEU A 101 -0.53 4.49 -23.23
CA LEU A 101 -0.99 5.73 -23.87
C LEU A 101 0.07 6.82 -23.85
N ILE A 102 0.86 6.91 -22.76
CA ILE A 102 1.98 7.86 -22.65
C ILE A 102 3.06 7.49 -23.67
N GLU A 103 3.40 6.21 -23.76
CA GLU A 103 4.39 5.72 -24.74
C GLU A 103 3.97 6.05 -26.16
N ALA A 104 2.71 5.79 -26.51
CA ALA A 104 2.17 6.12 -27.83
C ALA A 104 2.20 7.63 -28.12
N ALA A 105 1.82 8.46 -27.14
CA ALA A 105 1.85 9.91 -27.30
C ALA A 105 3.27 10.48 -27.47
N LEU A 106 4.26 9.90 -26.79
CA LEU A 106 5.67 10.32 -26.91
C LEU A 106 6.35 9.82 -28.19
N ALA A 107 5.75 8.86 -28.89
CA ALA A 107 6.28 8.35 -30.16
C ALA A 107 5.99 9.28 -31.35
N GLU A 108 5.04 10.21 -31.21
CA GLU A 108 4.71 11.19 -32.25
C GLU A 108 5.55 12.47 -32.11
N PRO A 109 6.00 13.08 -33.22
CA PRO A 109 6.63 14.40 -33.20
C PRO A 109 5.64 15.47 -32.73
N PHE A 110 6.14 16.46 -31.96
CA PHE A 110 5.37 17.64 -31.54
C PHE A 110 5.12 18.63 -32.69
#